data_AF-A0A016VRU4-F1
#
_entry.id   AF-A0A016VRU4-F1
#
_cell.length_a   1.000
_cell.length_b   1.000
_cell.length_c   1.000
_cell.angle_alpha   90.00
_cell.angle_beta   90.00
_cell.angle_gamma   90.00
#
_symmetry.space_group_name_H-M   'P 1'
#
loop_
_entity.id
_entity.type
_entity.pdbx_description
1 polymer ?
#
loop_
_entity_poly.entity_id
_entity_poly.type
_entity_poly.pdbx_seq_one_letter_code
_entity_poly.pdbx_strand_id
1 'polypeptide(L)'
;MTHTPIDAQLHPLHISQVAGGLPATCQEIRAQNIATHSVDGNYTVLLDGFPVTVYCHRMNETIPKSYINLNPATNFAEVYGKRLIYPHTCPFNGERNDSCQCSDDGDANAGMTHFRKVRVDLLNRKININDMTFADTLHGSYVPYGTAGDCYSMKDCPQGRFSVDLRGTGLRIVDDLQWEDKGHRTTSRIDRSSNNAVIEGRCGGYCGNRYEKYLPPAPTAHPLSRAAPPMHNHTWCDMAQSTCSVAGGRYFFGKTILLIHSDSLAQ
;
A
#
# COMPACT_ATOMS: atom_id res chain seq x y z
N MET A 1 -20.73 -20.24 -78.30
CA MET A 1 -21.20 -19.76 -76.99
C MET A 1 -21.23 -20.94 -76.04
N THR A 2 -20.18 -21.11 -75.24
CA THR A 2 -20.11 -22.07 -74.14
C THR A 2 -19.25 -21.42 -73.07
N HIS A 3 -19.90 -20.92 -72.01
CA HIS A 3 -19.25 -20.32 -70.84
C HIS A 3 -18.87 -21.43 -69.86
N THR A 4 -17.60 -21.46 -69.45
CA THR A 4 -17.10 -22.19 -68.29
C THR A 4 -16.97 -21.22 -67.10
N PRO A 5 -17.40 -21.57 -65.87
CA PRO A 5 -17.07 -20.78 -64.70
C PRO A 5 -15.68 -21.17 -64.15
N ILE A 6 -14.92 -20.16 -63.73
CA ILE A 6 -13.62 -20.27 -63.07
C ILE A 6 -13.90 -20.38 -61.57
N ASP A 7 -13.64 -21.54 -60.96
CA ASP A 7 -13.63 -21.70 -59.51
C ASP A 7 -12.39 -21.02 -58.92
N ALA A 8 -12.62 -19.93 -58.18
CA ALA A 8 -11.60 -19.28 -57.37
C ALA A 8 -11.42 -20.08 -56.06
N GLN A 9 -10.38 -20.90 -56.00
CA GLN A 9 -9.93 -21.52 -54.75
C GLN A 9 -9.39 -20.43 -53.81
N LEU A 10 -10.17 -20.13 -52.77
CA LEU A 10 -9.72 -19.42 -51.57
C LEU A 10 -8.71 -20.31 -50.85
N HIS A 11 -7.42 -19.97 -50.97
CA HIS A 11 -6.39 -20.48 -50.07
C HIS A 11 -6.67 -19.92 -48.66
N PRO A 12 -6.77 -20.78 -47.62
CA PRO A 12 -6.81 -20.28 -46.25
C PRO A 12 -5.49 -19.59 -45.95
N LEU A 13 -5.58 -18.31 -45.54
CA LEU A 13 -4.48 -17.58 -44.95
C LEU A 13 -3.93 -18.41 -43.80
N HIS A 14 -2.70 -18.88 -43.97
CA HIS A 14 -1.90 -19.44 -42.90
C HIS A 14 -1.81 -18.36 -41.81
N ILE A 15 -2.65 -18.49 -40.77
CA ILE A 15 -2.47 -17.75 -39.53
C ILE A 15 -1.14 -18.27 -38.98
N SER A 16 -0.06 -17.53 -39.25
CA SER A 16 1.20 -17.72 -38.54
C SER A 16 0.88 -17.83 -37.07
N GLN A 17 1.29 -18.94 -36.48
CA GLN A 17 1.27 -19.14 -35.05
C GLN A 17 1.88 -17.89 -34.41
N VAL A 18 1.04 -17.08 -33.77
CA VAL A 18 1.52 -16.09 -32.81
C VAL A 18 2.29 -16.92 -31.81
N ALA A 19 3.60 -16.73 -31.73
CA ALA A 19 4.39 -17.23 -30.62
C ALA A 19 3.74 -16.68 -29.35
N GLY A 20 2.87 -17.49 -28.76
CA GLY A 20 1.89 -17.06 -27.77
C GLY A 20 2.58 -16.76 -26.46
N GLY A 21 3.13 -15.55 -26.35
CA GLY A 21 3.62 -15.02 -25.09
C GLY A 21 2.48 -15.08 -24.08
N LEU A 22 2.78 -15.57 -22.88
CA LEU A 22 1.87 -15.46 -21.75
C LEU A 22 1.50 -13.98 -21.56
N PRO A 23 0.22 -13.66 -21.30
CA PRO A 23 -0.25 -12.27 -21.19
C PRO A 23 0.43 -11.55 -20.02
N ALA A 24 0.68 -10.25 -20.15
CA ALA A 24 1.30 -9.43 -19.11
C ALA A 24 0.27 -8.79 -18.16
N THR A 25 -1.00 -8.76 -18.54
CA THR A 25 -2.08 -8.10 -17.78
C THR A 25 -3.39 -8.89 -17.78
N CYS A 26 -4.26 -8.62 -16.81
CA CYS A 26 -5.62 -9.17 -16.79
C CYS A 26 -6.43 -8.76 -18.04
N GLN A 27 -6.16 -7.57 -18.58
CA GLN A 27 -6.82 -7.08 -19.79
C GLN A 27 -6.42 -7.90 -21.01
N GLU A 28 -5.14 -8.27 -21.14
CA GLU A 28 -4.67 -9.16 -22.20
C GLU A 28 -5.24 -10.58 -22.05
N ILE A 29 -5.28 -11.13 -20.83
CA ILE A 29 -5.93 -12.43 -20.55
C ILE A 29 -7.36 -12.43 -21.06
N ARG A 30 -8.13 -11.39 -20.71
CA ARG A 30 -9.51 -11.22 -21.17
C ARG A 30 -9.60 -11.11 -22.69
N ALA A 31 -8.71 -10.34 -23.32
CA ALA A 31 -8.72 -10.11 -24.76
C ALA A 31 -8.39 -11.37 -25.57
N GLN A 32 -7.59 -12.30 -25.02
CA GLN A 32 -7.26 -13.57 -25.67
C GLN A 32 -8.50 -14.47 -25.87
N ASN A 33 -9.42 -14.50 -24.90
CA ASN A 33 -10.68 -15.24 -25.03
C ASN A 33 -11.75 -14.70 -24.08
N ILE A 34 -12.59 -13.80 -24.57
CA ILE A 34 -13.65 -13.16 -23.77
C ILE A 34 -14.68 -14.18 -23.25
N ALA A 35 -14.94 -15.26 -24.00
CA ALA A 35 -15.92 -16.27 -23.62
C ALA A 35 -15.48 -17.09 -22.40
N THR A 36 -14.19 -17.37 -22.25
CA THR A 36 -13.65 -18.20 -21.15
C THR A 36 -12.95 -17.39 -20.06
N HIS A 37 -12.45 -16.19 -20.38
CA HIS A 37 -11.67 -15.34 -19.47
C HIS A 37 -12.45 -14.08 -19.05
N SER A 38 -13.74 -14.24 -18.74
CA SER A 38 -14.59 -13.17 -18.20
C SER A 38 -14.95 -13.37 -16.72
N VAL A 39 -14.32 -14.33 -16.05
CA VAL A 39 -14.58 -14.70 -14.66
C VAL A 39 -13.45 -14.19 -13.76
N ASP A 40 -13.80 -13.64 -12.61
CA ASP A 40 -12.79 -13.21 -11.63
C ASP A 40 -12.07 -14.42 -11.03
N GLY A 41 -10.76 -14.31 -10.84
CA GLY A 41 -9.97 -15.46 -10.39
C GLY A 41 -8.47 -15.22 -10.39
N ASN A 42 -7.74 -16.25 -10.01
CA ASN A 42 -6.29 -16.26 -10.12
C ASN A 42 -5.87 -16.62 -11.54
N TYR A 43 -4.99 -15.81 -12.11
CA TYR A 43 -4.41 -16.01 -13.43
C TYR A 43 -2.90 -15.82 -13.36
N THR A 44 -2.19 -16.47 -14.28
CA THR A 44 -0.75 -16.29 -14.45
C THR A 44 -0.51 -15.20 -15.49
N VAL A 45 0.31 -14.22 -15.14
CA VAL A 45 0.78 -13.16 -16.03
C VAL A 45 2.31 -13.17 -16.11
N LEU A 46 2.89 -12.61 -17.18
CA LEU A 46 4.32 -12.33 -17.23
C LEU A 46 4.62 -10.94 -16.68
N LEU A 47 5.41 -10.91 -15.62
CA LEU A 47 6.10 -9.72 -15.16
C LEU A 47 7.58 -9.90 -15.52
N ASP A 48 8.16 -9.03 -16.35
CA ASP A 48 9.57 -9.09 -16.76
C ASP A 48 10.03 -10.44 -17.34
N GLY A 49 9.14 -11.16 -18.01
CA GLY A 49 9.44 -12.48 -18.56
C GLY A 49 9.33 -13.63 -17.57
N PHE A 50 8.96 -13.36 -16.31
CA PHE A 50 8.70 -14.40 -15.31
C PHE A 50 7.22 -14.53 -14.99
N PRO A 51 6.71 -15.77 -14.83
CA PRO A 51 5.31 -16.01 -14.49
C PRO A 51 5.03 -15.61 -13.03
N VAL A 52 3.99 -14.82 -12.83
CA VAL A 52 3.48 -14.41 -11.51
C VAL A 52 1.98 -14.67 -11.46
N THR A 53 1.50 -15.19 -10.33
CA THR A 53 0.06 -15.37 -10.09
C THR A 53 -0.54 -14.08 -9.54
N VAL A 54 -1.55 -13.55 -10.22
CA VAL A 54 -2.34 -12.38 -9.79
C VAL A 54 -3.82 -12.74 -9.73
N TYR A 55 -4.58 -12.03 -8.91
CA TYR A 55 -6.04 -12.08 -8.95
C TYR A 55 -6.56 -11.00 -9.89
N CYS A 56 -7.28 -11.42 -10.93
CA CYS A 56 -7.99 -10.53 -11.85
C CYS A 56 -9.42 -10.32 -11.35
N HIS A 57 -9.79 -9.05 -11.16
CA HIS A 57 -11.11 -8.63 -10.68
C HIS A 57 -11.82 -7.82 -11.76
N ARG A 58 -13.15 -7.99 -11.86
CA ARG A 58 -14.01 -7.42 -12.90
C ARG A 58 -13.61 -7.87 -14.30
N MET A 59 -13.35 -9.16 -14.47
CA MET A 59 -13.02 -9.77 -15.77
C MET A 59 -14.18 -9.67 -16.78
N ASN A 60 -15.40 -9.41 -16.33
CA ASN A 60 -16.52 -9.08 -17.20
C ASN A 60 -16.43 -7.66 -17.80
N GLU A 61 -15.70 -6.72 -17.17
CA GLU A 61 -15.52 -5.35 -17.63
C GLU A 61 -14.38 -5.22 -18.65
N THR A 62 -14.34 -4.11 -19.41
CA THR A 62 -13.32 -3.87 -20.45
C THR A 62 -11.91 -3.74 -19.91
N ILE A 63 -11.76 -3.24 -18.68
CA ILE A 63 -10.48 -2.96 -18.04
C ILE A 63 -10.48 -3.65 -16.66
N PRO A 64 -10.23 -4.96 -16.61
CA PRO A 64 -10.11 -5.68 -15.35
C PRO A 64 -8.91 -5.19 -14.54
N LYS A 65 -9.02 -5.26 -13.22
CA LYS A 65 -7.98 -4.83 -12.29
C LYS A 65 -7.16 -6.03 -11.80
N SER A 66 -5.86 -5.82 -11.61
CA SER A 66 -4.94 -6.82 -11.08
C SER A 66 -4.66 -6.60 -9.59
N TYR A 67 -4.58 -7.69 -8.85
CA TYR A 67 -4.29 -7.69 -7.42
C TYR A 67 -3.28 -8.78 -7.06
N ILE A 68 -2.46 -8.52 -6.06
CA ILE A 68 -1.58 -9.53 -5.43
C ILE A 68 -2.36 -10.19 -4.29
N ASN A 69 -2.34 -11.52 -4.20
CA ASN A 69 -2.93 -12.25 -3.08
C ASN A 69 -2.02 -12.18 -1.85
N LEU A 70 -2.62 -11.88 -0.69
CA LEU A 70 -1.91 -11.68 0.57
C LEU A 70 -2.52 -12.52 1.69
N ASN A 71 -1.72 -12.80 2.73
CA ASN A 71 -2.23 -13.34 3.99
C ASN A 71 -2.68 -12.17 4.88
N PRO A 72 -3.99 -12.01 5.17
CA PRO A 72 -4.46 -10.90 5.99
C PRO A 72 -3.92 -10.94 7.42
N ALA A 73 -3.50 -12.09 7.95
CA ALA A 73 -2.92 -12.17 9.29
C ALA A 73 -1.55 -11.48 9.41
N THR A 74 -0.80 -11.39 8.29
CA THR A 74 0.54 -10.76 8.23
C THR A 74 0.56 -9.49 7.38
N ASN A 75 -0.58 -9.07 6.84
CA ASN A 75 -0.70 -7.88 6.00
C ASN A 75 -1.73 -6.94 6.58
N PHE A 76 -1.26 -5.93 7.31
CA PHE A 76 -2.11 -4.97 8.01
C PHE A 76 -1.46 -3.59 8.09
N ALA A 77 -2.28 -2.59 8.40
CA ALA A 77 -1.89 -1.21 8.61
C ALA A 77 -2.72 -0.61 9.75
N GLU A 78 -2.07 0.15 10.62
CA GLU A 78 -2.69 0.68 11.84
C GLU A 78 -2.25 2.11 12.12
N VAL A 79 -3.25 2.98 12.35
CA VAL A 79 -3.07 4.23 13.06
C VAL A 79 -3.56 4.03 14.49
N TYR A 80 -2.65 4.11 15.47
CA TYR A 80 -2.99 3.85 16.87
C TYR A 80 -3.71 5.05 17.49
N GLY A 81 -4.85 4.78 18.12
CA GLY A 81 -5.79 5.83 18.56
C GLY A 81 -5.56 6.43 19.94
N LYS A 82 -4.68 5.86 20.76
CA LYS A 82 -4.44 6.41 22.11
C LYS A 82 -3.38 7.50 22.09
N ARG A 83 -3.47 8.38 23.10
CA ARG A 83 -2.52 9.46 23.36
C ARG A 83 -2.12 9.47 24.82
N LEU A 84 -0.83 9.59 25.12
CA LEU A 84 -0.37 9.68 26.51
C LEU A 84 -0.83 10.99 27.15
N ILE A 85 -1.32 10.92 28.39
CA ILE A 85 -1.61 12.10 29.22
C ILE A 85 -0.31 12.88 29.51
N TYR A 86 0.81 12.17 29.64
CA TYR A 86 2.14 12.75 29.81
C TYR A 86 2.95 12.61 28.51
N PRO A 87 2.84 13.55 27.55
CA PRO A 87 3.34 13.38 26.18
C PRO A 87 4.86 13.33 26.08
N HIS A 88 5.61 13.73 27.10
CA HIS A 88 7.07 13.66 27.13
C HIS A 88 7.63 12.33 27.64
N THR A 89 6.78 11.33 27.83
CA THR A 89 7.15 10.00 28.34
C THR A 89 7.05 8.93 27.25
N CYS A 90 7.74 7.81 27.46
CA CYS A 90 7.58 6.60 26.69
C CYS A 90 7.56 5.42 27.68
N PRO A 91 6.39 5.08 28.23
CA PRO A 91 6.27 4.04 29.24
C PRO A 91 6.60 2.66 28.65
N PHE A 92 6.80 1.67 29.52
CA PHE A 92 7.03 0.26 29.14
C PHE A 92 8.17 0.05 28.14
N ASN A 93 9.21 0.90 28.18
CA ASN A 93 10.34 0.86 27.24
C ASN A 93 9.93 0.95 25.75
N GLY A 94 8.77 1.59 25.48
CA GLY A 94 8.24 1.77 24.13
C GLY A 94 7.40 0.61 23.60
N GLU A 95 7.23 -0.45 24.39
CA GLU A 95 6.32 -1.53 24.05
C GLU A 95 4.85 -1.12 24.23
N ARG A 96 3.99 -1.64 23.34
CA ARG A 96 2.56 -1.33 23.38
C ARG A 96 1.93 -1.91 24.63
N ASN A 97 1.21 -1.06 25.36
CA ASN A 97 0.40 -1.46 26.49
C ASN A 97 -0.84 -0.58 26.61
N ASP A 98 -2.02 -1.16 26.40
CA ASP A 98 -3.29 -0.44 26.43
C ASP A 98 -3.73 -0.03 27.85
N SER A 99 -3.03 -0.50 28.90
CA SER A 99 -3.21 -0.04 30.29
C SER A 99 -2.41 1.23 30.62
N CYS A 100 -1.97 1.98 29.61
CA CYS A 100 -1.26 3.25 29.79
C CYS A 100 -2.12 4.32 30.49
N GLN A 101 -1.45 5.33 31.05
CA GLN A 101 -2.11 6.58 31.45
C GLN A 101 -2.30 7.45 30.20
N CYS A 102 -3.35 7.15 29.45
CA CYS A 102 -3.62 7.65 28.11
C CYS A 102 -5.12 7.89 27.89
N SER A 103 -5.45 8.73 26.93
CA SER A 103 -6.80 9.02 26.45
C SER A 103 -7.01 8.42 25.06
N ASP A 104 -8.28 8.28 24.66
CA ASP A 104 -8.69 7.81 23.32
C ASP A 104 -8.85 8.97 22.31
N ASP A 105 -8.30 10.14 22.63
CA ASP A 105 -8.37 11.37 21.81
C ASP A 105 -7.09 11.60 20.99
N GLY A 106 -6.47 10.50 20.54
CA GLY A 106 -5.29 10.53 19.67
C GLY A 106 -5.63 10.96 18.26
N ASP A 107 -5.29 10.13 17.27
CA ASP A 107 -5.55 10.47 15.86
C ASP A 107 -7.04 10.28 15.51
N ALA A 108 -7.68 11.28 14.91
CA ALA A 108 -9.07 11.19 14.46
C ALA A 108 -9.28 10.14 13.33
N ASN A 109 -8.20 9.80 12.61
CA ASN A 109 -8.16 8.75 11.59
C ASN A 109 -7.60 7.44 12.13
N ALA A 110 -7.58 7.25 13.46
CA ALA A 110 -7.18 5.98 14.06
C ALA A 110 -8.00 4.81 13.50
N GLY A 111 -7.34 3.69 13.25
CA GLY A 111 -7.95 2.54 12.62
C GLY A 111 -7.00 1.38 12.41
N MET A 112 -7.55 0.21 12.09
CA MET A 112 -6.80 -1.01 11.81
C MET A 112 -7.40 -1.68 10.58
N THR A 113 -6.59 -1.89 9.56
CA THR A 113 -7.03 -2.49 8.30
C THR A 113 -6.16 -3.69 7.96
N HIS A 114 -6.80 -4.81 7.63
CA HIS A 114 -6.15 -6.03 7.15
C HIS A 114 -6.41 -6.22 5.65
N PHE A 115 -5.47 -6.85 4.94
CA PHE A 115 -5.51 -6.94 3.48
C PHE A 115 -5.45 -8.39 3.00
N ARG A 116 -6.50 -8.84 2.31
CA ARG A 116 -6.50 -10.14 1.62
C ARG A 116 -5.89 -10.06 0.23
N LYS A 117 -5.94 -8.87 -0.38
CA LYS A 117 -5.29 -8.55 -1.64
C LYS A 117 -4.93 -7.07 -1.68
N VAL A 118 -3.93 -6.71 -2.46
CA VAL A 118 -3.61 -5.30 -2.74
C VAL A 118 -3.57 -5.05 -4.25
N ARG A 119 -4.09 -3.90 -4.70
CA ARG A 119 -4.13 -3.58 -6.13
C ARG A 119 -2.73 -3.32 -6.65
N VAL A 120 -2.42 -3.87 -7.82
CA VAL A 120 -1.13 -3.69 -8.48
C VAL A 120 -1.32 -3.18 -9.90
N ASP A 121 -0.50 -2.20 -10.28
CA ASP A 121 -0.24 -1.85 -11.66
C ASP A 121 0.96 -2.67 -12.12
N LEU A 122 0.71 -3.68 -12.96
CA LEU A 122 1.75 -4.61 -13.43
C LEU A 122 2.72 -3.94 -14.41
N LEU A 123 2.25 -2.97 -15.19
CA LEU A 123 3.08 -2.28 -16.17
C LEU A 123 4.07 -1.34 -15.48
N ASN A 124 3.59 -0.58 -14.49
CA ASN A 124 4.41 0.36 -13.72
C ASN A 124 5.06 -0.27 -12.48
N ARG A 125 4.69 -1.51 -12.15
CA ARG A 125 5.14 -2.27 -10.96
C ARG A 125 4.89 -1.52 -9.67
N LYS A 126 3.68 -0.99 -9.54
CA LYS A 126 3.27 -0.16 -8.40
C LYS A 126 2.14 -0.80 -7.63
N ILE A 127 2.27 -0.80 -6.31
CA ILE A 127 1.15 -1.12 -5.43
C ILE A 127 0.32 0.15 -5.28
N ASN A 128 -0.99 0.04 -5.49
CA ASN A 128 -1.92 1.10 -5.11
C ASN A 128 -2.35 0.86 -3.66
N ILE A 129 -1.76 1.61 -2.75
CA ILE A 129 -1.96 1.48 -1.31
C ILE A 129 -3.34 1.93 -0.82
N ASN A 130 -4.09 2.68 -1.63
CA ASN A 130 -5.37 3.29 -1.27
C ASN A 130 -6.59 2.49 -1.78
N ASP A 131 -6.38 1.40 -2.52
CA ASP A 131 -7.49 0.58 -3.02
C ASP A 131 -8.05 -0.29 -1.89
N MET A 132 -9.32 -0.08 -1.55
CA MET A 132 -9.98 -0.74 -0.41
C MET A 132 -10.71 -2.03 -0.79
N THR A 133 -10.69 -2.45 -2.07
CA THR A 133 -11.61 -3.49 -2.60
C THR A 133 -11.54 -4.82 -1.85
N PHE A 134 -10.34 -5.18 -1.35
CA PHE A 134 -10.09 -6.42 -0.61
C PHE A 134 -9.45 -6.17 0.76
N ALA A 135 -9.74 -4.99 1.33
CA ALA A 135 -9.32 -4.58 2.65
C ALA A 135 -10.47 -4.72 3.64
N ASP A 136 -10.18 -5.22 4.83
CA ASP A 136 -11.14 -5.37 5.93
C ASP A 136 -10.70 -4.42 7.06
N THR A 137 -11.45 -3.34 7.29
CA THR A 137 -11.17 -2.41 8.40
C THR A 137 -11.85 -2.93 9.67
N LEU A 138 -11.05 -3.38 10.62
CA LEU A 138 -11.54 -4.04 11.84
C LEU A 138 -12.16 -3.04 12.83
N HIS A 139 -11.59 -1.83 12.90
CA HIS A 139 -12.13 -0.72 13.67
C HIS A 139 -11.61 0.62 13.14
N GLY A 140 -12.34 1.70 13.45
CA GLY A 140 -11.94 3.05 13.11
C GLY A 140 -11.96 3.33 11.61
N SER A 141 -11.04 4.18 11.15
CA SER A 141 -10.91 4.57 9.74
C SER A 141 -10.07 3.57 8.95
N TYR A 142 -10.24 3.57 7.63
CA TYR A 142 -9.35 2.84 6.74
C TYR A 142 -7.93 3.39 6.81
N VAL A 143 -6.96 2.50 6.99
CA VAL A 143 -5.53 2.82 6.96
C VAL A 143 -4.93 2.22 5.68
N PRO A 144 -4.31 3.03 4.80
CA PRO A 144 -3.71 2.55 3.56
C PRO A 144 -2.65 1.46 3.75
N TYR A 145 -2.47 0.61 2.74
CA TYR A 145 -1.52 -0.51 2.83
C TYR A 145 -0.07 -0.02 2.99
N GLY A 146 0.65 -0.59 3.96
CA GLY A 146 2.03 -0.22 4.23
C GLY A 146 2.21 1.18 4.83
N THR A 147 1.17 1.74 5.45
CA THR A 147 1.26 3.00 6.20
C THR A 147 0.90 2.77 7.67
N ALA A 148 1.39 3.65 8.54
CA ALA A 148 1.08 3.60 9.96
C ALA A 148 1.24 4.98 10.58
N GLY A 149 0.61 5.21 11.74
CA GLY A 149 0.73 6.47 12.44
C GLY A 149 0.17 6.43 13.85
N ASP A 150 0.37 7.52 14.59
CA ASP A 150 -0.30 7.73 15.88
C ASP A 150 -0.24 9.20 16.29
N CYS A 151 -0.77 9.48 17.48
CA CYS A 151 -0.57 10.73 18.18
C CYS A 151 -0.12 10.46 19.63
N TYR A 152 0.72 9.44 19.82
CA TYR A 152 0.91 8.81 21.13
C TYR A 152 1.83 9.61 22.06
N SER A 153 2.97 10.10 21.55
CA SER A 153 4.04 10.69 22.37
C SER A 153 4.88 11.71 21.58
N MET A 154 5.45 12.69 22.28
CA MET A 154 6.45 13.63 21.76
C MET A 154 7.87 13.06 21.78
N LYS A 155 8.07 11.84 22.29
CA LYS A 155 9.34 11.11 22.26
C LYS A 155 9.36 10.10 21.12
N ASP A 156 10.53 9.55 20.82
CA ASP A 156 10.68 8.38 19.95
C ASP A 156 10.00 7.17 20.60
N CYS A 157 8.69 7.06 20.39
CA CYS A 157 7.81 6.08 21.00
C CYS A 157 6.63 5.69 20.06
N PRO A 158 6.88 5.38 18.78
CA PRO A 158 5.80 5.09 17.84
C PRO A 158 5.07 3.81 18.23
N GLN A 159 3.74 3.89 18.26
CA GLN A 159 2.79 2.82 18.52
C GLN A 159 2.04 2.40 17.26
N GLY A 160 1.79 3.30 16.30
CA GLY A 160 1.26 2.92 14.99
C GLY A 160 2.12 1.86 14.32
N ARG A 161 1.53 0.93 13.58
CA ARG A 161 2.28 -0.18 12.96
C ARG A 161 1.69 -0.66 11.66
N PHE A 162 2.54 -1.22 10.80
CA PHE A 162 2.13 -1.94 9.61
C PHE A 162 3.01 -3.16 9.37
N SER A 163 2.50 -4.10 8.59
CA SER A 163 3.28 -5.20 8.02
C SER A 163 2.91 -5.42 6.55
N VAL A 164 3.94 -5.46 5.71
CA VAL A 164 3.88 -5.78 4.29
C VAL A 164 4.58 -7.12 4.13
N ASP A 165 3.83 -8.18 3.84
CA ASP A 165 4.37 -9.54 3.69
C ASP A 165 3.96 -10.10 2.33
N LEU A 166 4.90 -10.05 1.39
CA LEU A 166 4.79 -10.53 0.01
C LEU A 166 5.34 -11.95 -0.17
N ARG A 167 5.67 -12.67 0.92
CA ARG A 167 6.16 -14.04 0.80
C ARG A 167 5.14 -14.93 0.08
N GLY A 168 5.64 -15.88 -0.71
CA GLY A 168 4.81 -16.76 -1.53
C GLY A 168 4.26 -16.13 -2.81
N THR A 169 4.46 -14.82 -3.04
CA THR A 169 4.03 -14.14 -4.28
C THR A 169 5.11 -14.12 -5.36
N GLY A 170 6.37 -14.41 -5.00
CA GLY A 170 7.53 -14.23 -5.88
C GLY A 170 7.96 -12.77 -6.04
N LEU A 171 7.36 -11.85 -5.27
CA LEU A 171 7.62 -10.42 -5.32
C LEU A 171 8.28 -9.92 -4.03
N ARG A 172 9.05 -8.85 -4.15
CA ARG A 172 9.65 -8.11 -3.04
C ARG A 172 9.50 -6.60 -3.27
N ILE A 173 9.59 -5.82 -2.21
CA ILE A 173 9.71 -4.36 -2.31
C ILE A 173 11.10 -4.02 -2.89
N VAL A 174 11.18 -2.96 -3.70
CA VAL A 174 12.47 -2.46 -4.22
C VAL A 174 13.38 -2.01 -3.06
N ASP A 175 14.70 -2.10 -3.29
CA ASP A 175 15.70 -1.85 -2.24
C ASP A 175 15.78 -0.36 -1.85
N ASP A 176 15.56 0.54 -2.80
CA ASP A 176 15.73 1.98 -2.65
C ASP A 176 14.47 2.72 -2.18
N LEU A 177 13.30 2.05 -2.16
CA LEU A 177 12.07 2.65 -1.66
C LEU A 177 12.20 2.97 -0.17
N GLN A 178 11.75 4.14 0.23
CA GLN A 178 11.80 4.58 1.62
C GLN A 178 10.39 4.84 2.15
N TRP A 179 10.26 4.92 3.47
CA TRP A 179 9.08 5.46 4.11
C TRP A 179 9.33 6.91 4.47
N GLU A 180 8.35 7.76 4.19
CA GLU A 180 8.42 9.19 4.47
C GLU A 180 7.54 9.53 5.66
N ASP A 181 8.15 10.13 6.69
CA ASP A 181 7.43 10.66 7.84
C ASP A 181 6.69 11.95 7.49
N LYS A 182 5.43 12.05 7.94
CA LYS A 182 4.57 13.23 7.82
C LYS A 182 4.03 13.61 9.20
N GLY A 183 4.02 14.91 9.51
CA GLY A 183 3.48 15.43 10.76
C GLY A 183 4.52 16.10 11.66
N HIS A 184 4.25 16.13 12.98
CA HIS A 184 5.09 16.80 13.97
C HIS A 184 5.72 15.82 14.95
N ARG A 185 7.03 15.99 15.23
CA ARG A 185 7.81 15.10 16.10
C ARG A 185 7.67 13.63 15.71
N THR A 186 7.68 13.40 14.40
CA THR A 186 7.50 12.07 13.84
C THR A 186 8.68 11.19 14.19
N THR A 187 8.40 9.91 14.34
CA THR A 187 9.44 8.88 14.36
C THR A 187 8.93 7.64 13.67
N SER A 188 9.74 7.09 12.78
CA SER A 188 9.52 5.78 12.18
C SER A 188 10.69 4.83 12.40
N ARG A 189 10.37 3.55 12.46
CA ARG A 189 11.33 2.44 12.51
C ARG A 189 10.86 1.42 11.48
N ILE A 190 11.67 1.18 10.47
CA ILE A 190 11.35 0.31 9.34
C ILE A 190 12.34 -0.84 9.30
N ASP A 191 11.83 -2.05 9.54
CA ASP A 191 12.60 -3.28 9.51
C ASP A 191 12.32 -4.04 8.22
N ARG A 192 13.39 -4.48 7.56
CA ARG A 192 13.36 -5.19 6.27
C ARG A 192 13.92 -6.59 6.45
N SER A 193 13.21 -7.61 5.99
CA SER A 193 13.67 -9.00 6.07
C SER A 193 13.22 -9.83 4.87
N SER A 194 13.65 -11.09 4.81
CA SER A 194 13.28 -12.04 3.75
C SER A 194 13.55 -11.49 2.33
N ASN A 195 14.75 -10.93 2.11
CA ASN A 195 15.12 -10.28 0.84
C ASN A 195 14.08 -9.23 0.40
N ASN A 196 13.69 -8.34 1.31
CA ASN A 196 12.68 -7.29 1.08
C ASN A 196 11.27 -7.80 0.71
N ALA A 197 10.98 -9.09 0.90
CA ALA A 197 9.62 -9.62 0.80
C ALA A 197 8.79 -9.31 2.06
N VAL A 198 9.43 -9.01 3.18
CA VAL A 198 8.76 -8.61 4.43
C VAL A 198 9.28 -7.25 4.88
N ILE A 199 8.37 -6.33 5.11
CA ILE A 199 8.64 -5.00 5.69
C ILE A 199 7.71 -4.78 6.87
N GLU A 200 8.27 -4.50 8.03
CA GLU A 200 7.52 -4.16 9.23
C GLU A 200 7.87 -2.73 9.63
N GLY A 201 6.87 -1.95 10.01
CA GLY A 201 7.07 -0.56 10.37
C GLY A 201 6.35 -0.19 11.65
N ARG A 202 6.99 0.65 12.45
CA ARG A 202 6.34 1.41 13.53
C ARG A 202 6.47 2.89 13.25
N CYS A 203 5.37 3.62 13.29
CA CYS A 203 5.33 5.03 12.93
C CYS A 203 4.39 5.81 13.84
N GLY A 204 4.75 7.05 14.15
CA GLY A 204 4.04 7.85 15.12
C GLY A 204 4.67 9.19 15.40
N GLY A 205 4.18 9.86 16.43
CA GLY A 205 4.58 11.21 16.80
C GLY A 205 3.53 11.90 17.66
N TYR A 206 3.41 13.22 17.51
CA TYR A 206 2.53 14.01 18.35
C TYR A 206 1.69 15.04 17.58
N CYS A 207 0.38 14.99 17.81
CA CYS A 207 -0.62 15.73 17.04
C CYS A 207 -1.20 16.96 17.75
N GLY A 208 -0.71 17.32 18.94
CA GLY A 208 -1.23 18.46 19.70
C GLY A 208 -0.94 19.81 19.03
N ASN A 209 -1.70 20.82 19.44
CA ASN A 209 -1.57 22.18 18.93
C ASN A 209 -0.27 22.84 19.43
N ARG A 210 0.33 23.73 18.63
CA ARG A 210 1.50 24.56 19.02
C ARG A 210 1.30 25.45 20.28
N TYR A 211 0.12 25.44 20.90
CA TYR A 211 -0.25 26.26 22.06
C TYR A 211 -0.27 25.51 23.38
N GLU A 212 0.46 24.40 23.50
CA GLU A 212 0.82 23.87 24.83
C GLU A 212 1.91 24.76 25.44
N LYS A 213 1.54 26.02 25.70
CA LYS A 213 2.26 26.88 26.62
C LYS A 213 1.74 26.52 27.99
N TYR A 214 2.62 26.01 28.84
CA TYR A 214 2.55 26.21 30.28
C TYR A 214 1.99 27.61 30.56
N LEU A 215 0.71 27.74 30.88
CA LEU A 215 0.17 28.95 31.47
C LEU A 215 -0.93 28.57 32.46
N PRO A 216 -0.83 29.02 33.73
CA PRO A 216 -1.92 28.89 34.69
C PRO A 216 -3.15 29.66 34.18
N PRO A 217 -4.37 29.31 34.64
CA PRO A 217 -5.58 29.95 34.17
C PRO A 217 -5.59 31.43 34.57
N ALA A 218 -5.58 32.33 33.58
CA ALA A 218 -5.90 33.74 33.80
C ALA A 218 -7.40 33.97 33.55
N PRO A 219 -8.06 34.79 34.38
CA PRO A 219 -9.50 34.97 34.31
C PRO A 219 -9.92 35.92 33.18
N THR A 220 -11.03 35.56 32.54
CA THR A 220 -11.98 36.42 31.81
C THR A 220 -11.45 37.29 30.66
N ALA A 221 -11.77 36.91 29.42
CA ALA A 221 -11.98 37.84 28.31
C ALA A 221 -13.00 37.28 27.30
N HIS A 222 -13.84 38.18 26.78
CA HIS A 222 -15.04 37.94 25.96
C HIS A 222 -14.76 37.31 24.58
N PRO A 223 -15.77 36.63 23.97
CA PRO A 223 -15.57 35.91 22.72
C PRO A 223 -15.85 36.79 21.50
N LEU A 224 -14.82 37.07 20.71
CA LEU A 224 -14.97 37.38 19.29
C LEU A 224 -13.88 36.65 18.53
N SER A 225 -14.25 35.59 17.82
CA SER A 225 -13.84 35.33 16.44
C SER A 225 -14.23 33.90 16.07
N ARG A 226 -14.68 33.73 14.83
CA ARG A 226 -14.98 32.44 14.19
C ARG A 226 -13.90 31.41 14.54
N ALA A 227 -14.33 30.30 15.14
CA ALA A 227 -13.47 29.14 15.30
C ALA A 227 -12.96 28.72 13.90
N ALA A 228 -11.65 28.82 13.69
CA ALA A 228 -11.03 28.07 12.61
C ALA A 228 -11.35 26.58 12.85
N PRO A 229 -11.70 25.81 11.80
CA PRO A 229 -11.90 24.37 11.97
C PRO A 229 -10.64 23.77 12.60
N PRO A 230 -10.77 22.84 13.56
CA PRO A 230 -9.62 22.21 14.17
C PRO A 230 -8.79 21.54 13.06
N MET A 231 -7.57 22.02 12.83
CA MET A 231 -6.59 21.26 12.05
C MET A 231 -6.24 20.05 12.92
N HIS A 232 -6.87 18.92 12.68
CA HIS A 232 -6.36 17.65 13.20
C HIS A 232 -4.98 17.47 12.58
N ASN A 233 -3.93 17.74 13.37
CA ASN A 233 -2.59 17.34 12.97
C ASN A 233 -2.57 15.81 13.06
N HIS A 234 -2.02 15.18 12.06
CA HIS A 234 -1.85 13.73 12.01
C HIS A 234 -0.37 13.43 11.93
N THR A 235 0.07 12.30 12.48
CA THR A 235 1.43 11.83 12.25
C THR A 235 1.43 10.41 11.74
N TRP A 236 2.14 10.19 10.64
CA TRP A 236 2.19 8.89 9.98
C TRP A 236 3.47 8.75 9.15
N CYS A 237 3.74 7.54 8.69
CA CYS A 237 4.74 7.25 7.66
C CYS A 237 4.06 6.61 6.44
N ASP A 238 4.45 7.05 5.25
CA ASP A 238 3.91 6.54 4.00
C ASP A 238 4.99 5.86 3.17
N MET A 239 4.60 4.82 2.44
CA MET A 239 5.42 4.26 1.37
C MET A 239 5.67 5.33 0.30
N ALA A 240 6.93 5.75 0.11
CA ALA A 240 7.27 6.79 -0.85
C ALA A 240 6.93 6.35 -2.28
N GLN A 241 5.99 7.05 -2.92
CA GLN A 241 5.57 6.75 -4.30
C GLN A 241 6.54 7.32 -5.36
N SER A 242 7.57 8.05 -4.91
CA SER A 242 8.66 8.60 -5.71
C SER A 242 9.99 8.47 -4.97
N THR A 243 11.06 8.13 -5.67
CA THR A 243 12.43 8.12 -5.14
C THR A 243 13.20 9.33 -5.65
N CYS A 244 13.96 9.99 -4.79
CA CYS A 244 14.81 11.12 -5.19
C CYS A 244 16.18 10.59 -5.60
N SER A 245 16.62 10.87 -6.84
CA SER A 245 18.00 10.55 -7.24
C SER A 245 18.96 11.59 -6.70
N VAL A 246 19.91 11.14 -5.87
CA VAL A 246 20.97 11.98 -5.27
C VAL A 246 21.84 12.64 -6.36
N ALA A 247 21.95 12.04 -7.55
CA ALA A 247 22.80 12.53 -8.63
C ALA A 247 22.21 13.72 -9.41
N GLY A 248 20.96 14.15 -9.17
CA GLY A 248 20.35 15.21 -9.97
C GLY A 248 19.17 15.96 -9.38
N GLY A 249 18.82 15.71 -8.11
CA GLY A 249 17.72 16.43 -7.44
C GLY A 249 16.35 16.25 -8.10
N ARG A 250 16.17 15.18 -8.90
CA ARG A 250 14.91 14.86 -9.55
C ARG A 250 14.24 13.70 -8.84
N TYR A 251 12.96 13.87 -8.54
CA TYR A 251 12.08 12.79 -8.13
C TYR A 251 11.72 11.94 -9.34
N PHE A 252 12.01 10.66 -9.25
CA PHE A 252 11.55 9.66 -10.20
C PHE A 252 10.40 8.89 -9.55
N PHE A 253 9.32 8.69 -10.31
CA PHE A 253 8.25 7.79 -9.88
C PHE A 253 8.75 6.34 -9.96
N GLY A 254 9.43 5.90 -8.90
CA GLY A 254 10.04 4.58 -8.78
C GLY A 254 9.01 3.45 -8.76
N LYS A 255 9.45 2.26 -9.16
CA LYS A 255 8.70 1.00 -9.00
C LYS A 255 8.53 0.72 -7.51
N THR A 256 7.45 0.06 -7.12
CA THR A 256 7.25 -0.41 -5.73
C THR A 256 7.79 -1.82 -5.55
N ILE A 257 7.60 -2.68 -6.56
CA ILE A 257 7.90 -4.12 -6.47
C ILE A 257 8.88 -4.59 -7.55
N LEU A 258 9.62 -5.65 -7.21
CA LEU A 258 10.46 -6.45 -8.11
C LEU A 258 10.17 -7.93 -7.92
N LEU A 259 10.60 -8.73 -8.89
CA LEU A 259 10.66 -10.18 -8.75
C LEU A 259 11.81 -10.58 -7.85
N ILE A 260 11.58 -11.59 -7.02
CA ILE A 260 12.65 -12.33 -6.35
C ILE A 260 13.25 -13.27 -7.40
N HIS A 261 14.48 -12.98 -7.85
CA HIS A 261 15.18 -13.89 -8.77
C HIS A 261 15.56 -15.17 -8.02
N SER A 262 15.50 -16.32 -8.72
CA SER A 262 15.80 -17.64 -8.18
C SER A 262 17.17 -17.70 -7.48
N ASP A 263 18.14 -16.94 -7.97
CA ASP A 263 19.51 -16.88 -7.41
C ASP A 263 19.59 -16.16 -6.04
N SER A 264 18.51 -15.49 -5.63
CA SER A 264 18.42 -14.77 -4.35
C SER A 264 17.80 -15.60 -3.21
N LEU A 265 17.36 -16.84 -3.49
CA LEU A 265 16.73 -17.74 -2.51
C LEU A 265 17.76 -18.65 -1.79
N ALA A 266 19.06 -18.45 -2.05
CA ALA A 266 20.15 -19.26 -1.53
C ALA A 266 20.94 -18.62 -0.37
N GLN A 267 20.40 -17.60 0.31
CA GLN A 267 20.99 -17.00 1.52
C GLN A 267 19.99 -16.94 2.66
#